data_AF-A0A9W8IKA6-F1
#
_entry.id   AF-A0A9W8IKA6-F1
#
_cell.length_a   1.000
_cell.length_b   1.000
_cell.length_c   1.000
_cell.angle_alpha   90.00
_cell.angle_beta   90.00
_cell.angle_gamma   90.00
#
_symmetry.space_group_name_H-M   'P 1'
#
loop_
_entity.id
_entity.type
_entity.pdbx_description
1 polymer ?
#
loop_
_entity_poly.entity_id
_entity_poly.type
_entity_poly.pdbx_seq_one_letter_code
_entity_poly.pdbx_strand_id
1 'polypeptide(L)'
;MSFKFNFGVGDNGEITSGTAISESSNVVALPCEDLQSSESVASCELVPISIPGVSSAVFDAIYYRGQRLWKRQIDDVQFQLAQQDDMMDDAEDSVIKQAMAEGSSAADVIKGVYEGGLKTWECSMDLLGYLVEHDDELRVGLSGARVMEIGCGTGLPSLHILKVIASASVCMQDYNKDVLELVTIPNVLANAAFVPEDGVMGDSVHVEDDTESCEIDIDFRRTQVLFGADTDRIIGERETPELTSEEAREADVRLLEKLEIKDRCEFIAGDWSKIEQEMRTQGREHSFSLVLTSETIYDVDSYARLHDLLSCVLAKPDTQSSSAYVPMALVAAKSIYFGLSGSVLSFQQYVQRRGVFDIASIWQSSGSMGREILRLTWNVSC
;
A
#
# COMPACT_ATOMS: atom_id res chain seq x y z
N MET A 1 36.62 -11.77 -9.87
CA MET A 1 35.92 -13.07 -9.94
C MET A 1 34.66 -12.85 -10.78
N SER A 2 34.55 -13.58 -11.90
CA SER A 2 33.47 -13.46 -12.89
C SER A 2 32.59 -14.69 -12.76
N PHE A 3 31.29 -14.48 -12.53
CA PHE A 3 30.28 -15.55 -12.47
C PHE A 3 29.69 -15.76 -13.87
N LYS A 4 29.69 -17.01 -14.33
CA LYS A 4 29.15 -17.47 -15.62
C LYS A 4 27.85 -18.24 -15.39
N PHE A 5 26.84 -17.93 -16.19
CA PHE A 5 25.63 -18.74 -16.36
C PHE A 5 25.92 -19.96 -17.24
N ASN A 6 25.43 -21.13 -16.83
CA ASN A 6 25.63 -22.39 -17.53
C ASN A 6 24.34 -22.75 -18.29
N PHE A 7 24.36 -22.66 -19.62
CA PHE A 7 23.34 -23.26 -20.48
C PHE A 7 23.93 -24.52 -21.11
N GLY A 8 23.33 -25.68 -20.80
CA GLY A 8 23.71 -26.95 -21.40
C GLY A 8 23.19 -27.06 -22.83
N VAL A 9 24.09 -26.99 -23.80
CA VAL A 9 23.87 -27.43 -25.18
C VAL A 9 24.61 -28.76 -25.35
N GLY A 10 23.88 -29.82 -25.65
CA GLY A 10 24.44 -31.08 -26.15
C GLY A 10 24.27 -31.15 -27.66
N ASP A 11 25.37 -31.25 -28.39
CA ASP A 11 25.41 -31.48 -29.84
C ASP A 11 26.18 -32.78 -30.14
N ASN A 12 25.97 -33.29 -31.36
CA ASN A 12 26.54 -34.45 -32.07
C ASN A 12 25.63 -35.70 -32.01
N GLY A 13 24.97 -36.21 -33.06
CA GLY A 13 25.11 -36.03 -34.51
C GLY A 13 25.37 -37.40 -35.15
N GLU A 14 24.45 -37.93 -35.96
CA GLU A 14 24.71 -38.59 -37.26
C GLU A 14 23.45 -39.20 -37.93
N ILE A 15 23.57 -39.37 -39.25
CA ILE A 15 22.55 -39.34 -40.30
C ILE A 15 22.08 -40.75 -40.68
N THR A 16 20.79 -40.94 -40.98
CA THR A 16 20.35 -41.90 -42.02
C THR A 16 19.18 -41.38 -42.84
N SER A 17 19.20 -41.78 -44.11
CA SER A 17 18.47 -41.25 -45.27
C SER A 17 17.09 -41.87 -45.51
N GLY A 18 16.16 -41.04 -46.03
CA GLY A 18 15.21 -41.42 -47.09
C GLY A 18 13.78 -41.75 -46.66
N THR A 19 12.82 -40.91 -47.05
CA THR A 19 11.86 -41.14 -48.17
C THR A 19 10.77 -40.05 -48.10
N ALA A 20 10.50 -39.39 -49.23
CA ALA A 20 9.47 -38.36 -49.38
C ALA A 20 8.05 -38.92 -49.22
N ILE A 21 7.07 -38.10 -48.79
CA ILE A 21 5.69 -38.01 -49.32
C ILE A 21 4.90 -36.85 -48.64
N SER A 22 4.43 -35.95 -49.50
CA SER A 22 3.27 -35.03 -49.47
C SER A 22 2.84 -34.26 -48.21
N GLU A 23 2.70 -32.94 -48.42
CA GLU A 23 1.82 -32.03 -47.70
C GLU A 23 0.41 -32.61 -47.52
N SER A 24 -0.09 -32.59 -46.29
CA SER A 24 -1.53 -32.44 -46.03
C SER A 24 -1.71 -31.59 -44.77
N SER A 25 -2.36 -30.46 -44.99
CA SER A 25 -2.92 -29.54 -44.01
C SER A 25 -3.88 -30.25 -43.07
N ASN A 26 -3.62 -30.19 -41.76
CA ASN A 26 -4.62 -30.30 -40.70
C ASN A 26 -4.03 -29.69 -39.43
N VAL A 27 -4.20 -28.38 -39.25
CA VAL A 27 -4.03 -27.72 -37.96
C VAL A 27 -5.26 -28.10 -37.14
N VAL A 28 -5.11 -29.11 -36.28
CA VAL A 28 -6.08 -29.41 -35.22
C VAL A 28 -5.85 -28.35 -34.15
N ALA A 29 -6.71 -27.33 -34.13
CA ALA A 29 -6.81 -26.42 -33.01
C ALA A 29 -7.22 -27.21 -31.78
N LEU A 30 -6.35 -27.24 -30.77
CA LEU A 30 -6.71 -27.69 -29.43
C LEU A 30 -7.69 -26.67 -28.85
N PRO A 31 -8.84 -27.08 -28.26
CA PRO A 31 -9.73 -26.15 -27.60
C PRO A 31 -9.00 -25.54 -26.40
N CYS A 32 -8.91 -24.22 -26.38
CA CYS A 32 -8.65 -23.47 -25.16
C CYS A 32 -9.89 -23.68 -24.29
N GLU A 33 -9.81 -24.57 -23.31
CA GLU A 33 -10.83 -24.65 -22.28
C GLU A 33 -10.75 -23.34 -21.49
N ASP A 34 -11.75 -22.49 -21.72
CA ASP A 34 -12.03 -21.30 -20.93
C ASP A 34 -12.18 -21.74 -19.48
N LEU A 35 -11.12 -21.56 -18.69
CA LEU A 35 -11.22 -21.37 -17.26
C LEU A 35 -12.13 -20.16 -17.08
N GLN A 36 -13.42 -20.43 -16.83
CA GLN A 36 -14.34 -19.43 -16.34
C GLN A 36 -13.74 -18.86 -15.06
N SER A 37 -13.08 -17.71 -15.19
CA SER A 37 -12.69 -16.88 -14.08
C SER A 37 -13.97 -16.49 -13.36
N SER A 38 -14.26 -17.15 -12.24
CA SER A 38 -15.19 -16.63 -11.27
C SER A 38 -14.59 -15.32 -10.75
N GLU A 39 -14.91 -14.21 -11.39
CA GLU A 39 -14.62 -12.88 -10.87
C GLU A 39 -15.37 -12.76 -9.53
N SER A 40 -14.68 -13.04 -8.43
CA SER A 40 -15.06 -12.49 -7.13
C SER A 40 -14.85 -10.98 -7.23
N VAL A 41 -15.90 -10.27 -7.65
CA VAL A 41 -15.86 -8.82 -7.83
C VAL A 41 -15.62 -8.20 -6.46
N ALA A 42 -14.37 -7.81 -6.17
CA ALA A 42 -14.00 -7.17 -4.91
C ALA A 42 -14.92 -5.97 -4.62
N SER A 43 -15.64 -6.03 -3.51
CA SER A 43 -16.54 -4.98 -3.04
C SER A 43 -15.77 -3.80 -2.46
N CYS A 44 -16.33 -2.59 -2.52
CA CYS A 44 -15.83 -1.45 -1.74
C CYS A 44 -16.20 -1.68 -0.26
N GLU A 45 -15.22 -1.77 0.62
CA GLU A 45 -15.41 -2.02 2.06
C GLU A 45 -14.68 -0.97 2.89
N LEU A 46 -15.36 -0.37 3.86
CA LEU A 46 -14.73 0.46 4.88
C LEU A 46 -14.07 -0.44 5.92
N VAL A 47 -12.76 -0.30 6.08
CA VAL A 47 -11.99 -1.08 7.06
C VAL A 47 -11.81 -0.24 8.32
N PRO A 48 -12.36 -0.65 9.48
CA PRO A 48 -12.19 0.09 10.72
C PRO A 48 -10.74 0.01 11.18
N ILE A 49 -10.23 1.09 11.76
CA ILE A 49 -8.96 1.03 12.49
C ILE A 49 -9.08 0.02 13.65
N SER A 50 -8.13 -0.91 13.73
CA SER A 50 -8.10 -1.97 14.73
C SER A 50 -6.68 -2.17 15.24
N ILE A 51 -6.54 -2.56 16.51
CA ILE A 51 -5.24 -2.95 17.06
C ILE A 51 -4.96 -4.39 16.59
N PRO A 52 -3.74 -4.71 16.11
CA PRO A 52 -3.40 -6.06 15.66
C PRO A 52 -3.59 -7.10 16.76
N GLY A 53 -4.16 -8.25 16.43
CA GLY A 53 -4.38 -9.38 17.37
C GLY A 53 -3.12 -10.16 17.75
N VAL A 54 -1.93 -9.56 17.61
CA VAL A 54 -0.63 -10.15 17.98
C VAL A 54 -0.13 -9.52 19.29
N SER A 55 0.79 -10.22 19.97
CA SER A 55 1.40 -9.74 21.21
C SER A 55 2.46 -8.68 20.96
N SER A 56 3.22 -8.81 19.87
CA SER A 56 4.21 -7.84 19.42
C SER A 56 4.23 -7.73 17.89
N ALA A 57 4.81 -6.65 17.38
CA ALA A 57 5.04 -6.47 15.95
C ALA A 57 6.35 -5.71 15.69
N VAL A 58 7.07 -6.10 14.65
CA VAL A 58 8.39 -5.53 14.31
C VAL A 58 8.30 -4.52 13.16
N PHE A 59 8.98 -3.39 13.32
CA PHE A 59 8.98 -2.25 12.39
C PHE A 59 10.41 -1.80 12.06
N ASP A 60 10.65 -1.45 10.80
CA ASP A 60 11.87 -0.77 10.35
C ASP A 60 11.71 0.74 10.44
N ALA A 61 12.79 1.42 10.83
CA ALA A 61 12.93 2.86 10.73
C ALA A 61 13.23 3.30 9.29
N ILE A 62 12.36 4.13 8.74
CA ILE A 62 12.58 4.84 7.48
C ILE A 62 12.98 6.29 7.79
N TYR A 63 14.24 6.61 7.51
CA TYR A 63 14.82 7.93 7.76
C TYR A 63 14.69 8.87 6.57
N TYR A 64 14.25 10.11 6.80
CA TYR A 64 14.16 11.16 5.78
C TYR A 64 14.22 12.56 6.41
N ARG A 65 15.06 13.46 5.88
CA ARG A 65 15.24 14.85 6.38
C ARG A 65 15.29 15.00 7.92
N GLY A 66 15.97 14.08 8.62
CA GLY A 66 16.08 14.11 10.08
C GLY A 66 14.80 13.71 10.83
N GLN A 67 13.80 13.21 10.12
CA GLN A 67 12.60 12.55 10.63
C GLN A 67 12.70 11.04 10.39
N ARG A 68 11.80 10.32 11.06
CA ARG A 68 11.67 8.86 10.99
C ARG A 68 10.21 8.46 10.87
N LEU A 69 9.94 7.42 10.10
CA LEU A 69 8.67 6.69 10.06
C LEU A 69 8.93 5.21 10.39
N TRP A 70 7.99 4.57 11.07
CA TRP A 70 8.02 3.13 11.35
C TRP A 70 7.22 2.36 10.30
N LYS A 71 7.84 1.36 9.68
CA LYS A 71 7.23 0.51 8.65
C LYS A 71 7.34 -0.94 9.06
N ARG A 72 6.21 -1.62 9.23
CA ARG A 72 6.14 -3.03 9.59
C ARG A 72 6.99 -3.89 8.65
N GLN A 73 7.69 -4.86 9.22
CA GLN A 73 8.50 -5.80 8.45
C GLN A 73 7.59 -6.80 7.72
N ILE A 74 7.97 -7.16 6.50
CA ILE A 74 7.24 -8.17 5.74
C ILE A 74 7.37 -9.56 6.38
N ASP A 75 8.55 -9.84 6.96
CA ASP A 75 8.82 -11.10 7.66
C ASP A 75 7.94 -11.23 8.93
N ASP A 76 7.68 -10.12 9.62
CA ASP A 76 6.75 -10.07 10.76
C ASP A 76 5.30 -10.38 10.33
N VAL A 77 4.87 -9.83 9.19
CA VAL A 77 3.55 -10.14 8.61
C VAL A 77 3.45 -11.62 8.22
N GLN A 78 4.49 -12.17 7.59
CA GLN A 78 4.56 -13.59 7.22
C GLN A 78 4.50 -14.49 8.46
N PHE A 79 5.23 -14.12 9.51
CA PHE A 79 5.22 -14.85 10.78
C PHE A 79 3.83 -14.83 11.44
N GLN A 80 3.16 -13.68 11.47
CA GLN A 80 1.77 -13.59 11.96
C GLN A 80 0.84 -14.52 11.18
N LEU A 81 0.92 -14.51 9.84
CA LEU A 81 0.06 -15.36 9.01
C LEU A 81 0.32 -16.85 9.27
N ALA A 82 1.58 -17.26 9.39
CA ALA A 82 1.95 -18.64 9.69
C ALA A 82 1.41 -19.11 11.05
N GLN A 83 1.45 -18.27 12.09
CA GLN A 83 0.86 -18.60 13.39
C GLN A 83 -0.66 -18.78 13.35
N GLN A 84 -1.35 -17.99 12.52
CA GLN A 84 -2.80 -18.11 12.37
C GLN A 84 -3.19 -19.40 11.64
N ASP A 85 -2.36 -19.88 10.72
CA ASP A 85 -2.58 -21.12 9.97
C ASP A 85 -2.45 -22.37 10.84
N ASP A 86 -1.44 -22.43 11.71
CA ASP A 86 -1.25 -23.55 12.64
C ASP A 86 -2.41 -23.72 13.64
N MET A 87 -3.26 -22.69 13.78
CA MET A 87 -4.34 -22.61 14.77
C MET A 87 -5.75 -22.76 14.17
N MET A 88 -5.91 -22.82 12.84
CA MET A 88 -7.21 -22.90 12.16
C MET A 88 -7.26 -24.02 11.12
N ASP A 89 -7.91 -25.15 11.46
CA ASP A 89 -8.06 -26.31 10.56
C ASP A 89 -8.98 -26.07 9.32
N ASP A 90 -9.72 -24.95 9.23
CA ASP A 90 -10.75 -24.71 8.19
C ASP A 90 -10.96 -23.21 7.82
N ALA A 91 -9.94 -22.36 7.77
CA ALA A 91 -10.11 -20.93 7.40
C ALA A 91 -10.12 -20.72 5.87
N GLU A 92 -10.98 -19.80 5.38
CA GLU A 92 -10.92 -19.30 3.99
C GLU A 92 -9.49 -18.85 3.67
N ASP A 93 -8.94 -19.34 2.56
CA ASP A 93 -7.62 -18.96 2.07
C ASP A 93 -7.60 -17.45 1.83
N SER A 94 -6.93 -16.70 2.72
CA SER A 94 -6.61 -15.30 2.45
C SER A 94 -5.80 -15.25 1.16
N VAL A 95 -6.16 -14.34 0.27
CA VAL A 95 -5.49 -14.15 -1.02
C VAL A 95 -3.99 -13.85 -0.83
N ILE A 96 -3.64 -13.19 0.28
CA ILE A 96 -2.26 -12.96 0.67
C ILE A 96 -1.54 -14.25 1.05
N LYS A 97 -2.22 -15.18 1.75
CA LYS A 97 -1.65 -16.50 2.08
C LYS A 97 -1.34 -17.28 0.81
N GLN A 98 -2.23 -17.28 -0.18
CA GLN A 98 -1.97 -17.92 -1.47
C GLN A 98 -0.77 -17.26 -2.18
N ALA A 99 -0.73 -15.92 -2.25
CA ALA A 99 0.37 -15.19 -2.86
C ALA A 99 1.73 -15.44 -2.17
N MET A 100 1.72 -15.71 -0.86
CA MET A 100 2.92 -16.04 -0.07
C MET A 100 3.31 -17.53 -0.16
N ALA A 101 2.33 -18.44 -0.16
CA ALA A 101 2.54 -19.90 -0.19
C ALA A 101 3.03 -20.40 -1.54
N GLU A 102 2.75 -19.68 -2.64
CA GLU A 102 3.30 -19.98 -3.97
C GLU A 102 4.84 -19.79 -4.06
N GLY A 103 5.50 -19.44 -2.95
CA GLY A 103 6.85 -19.93 -2.65
C GLY A 103 7.93 -19.49 -3.63
N SER A 104 7.76 -18.34 -4.26
CA SER A 104 8.75 -17.82 -5.19
C SER A 104 8.74 -16.31 -5.18
N SER A 105 9.92 -15.74 -5.35
CA SER A 105 10.18 -14.34 -5.66
C SER A 105 9.54 -13.86 -6.99
N ALA A 106 8.42 -14.44 -7.43
CA ALA A 106 7.99 -14.46 -8.83
C ALA A 106 6.70 -13.68 -9.15
N ALA A 107 5.86 -13.29 -8.18
CA ALA A 107 4.71 -12.43 -8.47
C ALA A 107 4.52 -11.36 -7.38
N ASP A 108 5.16 -10.19 -7.56
CA ASP A 108 4.88 -9.00 -6.75
C ASP A 108 3.44 -8.50 -6.94
N VAL A 109 2.76 -8.94 -8.00
CA VAL A 109 1.38 -8.62 -8.38
C VAL A 109 0.73 -9.83 -9.07
N ILE A 110 -0.49 -10.17 -8.66
CA ILE A 110 -1.44 -11.07 -9.33
C ILE A 110 -2.67 -10.23 -9.68
N LYS A 111 -2.80 -9.83 -10.95
CA LYS A 111 -3.84 -8.90 -11.42
C LYS A 111 -5.25 -9.35 -11.02
N GLY A 112 -6.02 -8.46 -10.38
CA GLY A 112 -7.38 -8.70 -9.91
C GLY A 112 -7.49 -9.59 -8.68
N VAL A 113 -6.37 -10.06 -8.13
CA VAL A 113 -6.33 -10.97 -6.98
C VAL A 113 -5.48 -10.33 -5.87
N TYR A 114 -4.20 -10.09 -6.14
CA TYR A 114 -3.27 -9.42 -5.23
C TYR A 114 -2.47 -8.34 -5.99
N GLU A 115 -2.85 -7.07 -5.86
CA GLU A 115 -2.15 -5.98 -6.57
C GLU A 115 -0.87 -5.49 -5.86
N GLY A 116 -0.24 -6.33 -5.03
CA GLY A 116 0.92 -5.97 -4.21
C GLY A 116 0.51 -5.34 -2.86
N GLY A 117 1.41 -4.54 -2.28
CA GLY A 117 1.12 -3.70 -1.11
C GLY A 117 1.89 -4.05 0.17
N LEU A 118 2.40 -5.28 0.29
CA LEU A 118 3.22 -5.70 1.44
C LEU A 118 4.67 -5.20 1.36
N LYS A 119 5.16 -4.98 0.13
CA LYS A 119 6.46 -4.35 -0.14
C LYS A 119 6.27 -2.86 -0.40
N THR A 120 7.20 -2.05 0.08
CA THR A 120 7.32 -0.66 -0.35
C THR A 120 8.03 -0.62 -1.70
N TRP A 121 7.38 -0.02 -2.70
CA TRP A 121 7.98 0.23 -4.00
C TRP A 121 8.83 1.50 -4.01
N GLU A 122 9.87 1.54 -4.85
CA GLU A 122 10.78 2.70 -4.96
C GLU A 122 10.04 4.01 -5.25
N CYS A 123 8.99 3.98 -6.09
CA CYS A 123 8.23 5.19 -6.41
C CYS A 123 7.46 5.74 -5.20
N SER A 124 7.11 4.91 -4.21
CA SER A 124 6.52 5.37 -2.95
C SER A 124 7.54 6.18 -2.14
N MET A 125 8.82 5.75 -2.16
CA MET A 125 9.93 6.49 -1.56
C MET A 125 10.26 7.77 -2.32
N ASP A 126 10.21 7.75 -3.66
CA ASP A 126 10.38 8.96 -4.47
C ASP A 126 9.26 9.97 -4.16
N LEU A 127 8.01 9.50 -4.06
CA LEU A 127 6.86 10.34 -3.71
C LEU A 127 7.00 10.91 -2.29
N LEU A 128 7.40 10.10 -1.31
CA LEU A 128 7.75 10.58 0.03
C LEU A 128 8.84 11.66 -0.03
N GLY A 129 9.92 11.42 -0.77
CA GLY A 129 11.01 12.39 -0.96
C GLY A 129 10.53 13.71 -1.55
N TYR A 130 9.65 13.64 -2.56
CA TYR A 130 9.02 14.81 -3.16
C TYR A 130 8.13 15.58 -2.19
N LEU A 131 7.27 14.90 -1.42
CA LEU A 131 6.42 15.54 -0.42
C LEU A 131 7.27 16.26 0.63
N VAL A 132 8.29 15.56 1.12
CA VAL A 132 9.26 16.06 2.09
C VAL A 132 9.99 17.29 1.55
N GLU A 133 10.28 17.34 0.24
CA GLU A 133 10.85 18.50 -0.44
C GLU A 133 9.95 19.73 -0.46
N HIS A 134 8.63 19.53 -0.42
CA HIS A 134 7.60 20.56 -0.55
C HIS A 134 6.80 20.77 0.75
N ASP A 135 7.33 20.32 1.90
CA ASP A 135 6.72 20.37 3.24
C ASP A 135 6.07 21.74 3.56
N ASP A 136 6.78 22.84 3.29
CA ASP A 136 6.32 24.19 3.64
C ASP A 136 5.08 24.59 2.85
N GLU A 137 5.03 24.26 1.56
CA GLU A 137 3.88 24.52 0.69
C GLU A 137 2.70 23.64 1.08
N LEU A 138 2.95 22.34 1.33
CA LEU A 138 1.92 21.37 1.71
C LEU A 138 1.31 21.70 3.07
N ARG A 139 2.10 22.15 4.05
CA ARG A 139 1.60 22.55 5.37
C ARG A 139 0.59 23.69 5.31
N VAL A 140 0.84 24.67 4.45
CA VAL A 140 -0.08 25.79 4.24
C VAL A 140 -1.30 25.34 3.43
N GLY A 141 -1.06 24.59 2.35
CA GLY A 141 -2.10 24.22 1.39
C GLY A 141 -3.07 23.15 1.86
N LEU A 142 -2.64 22.26 2.76
CA LEU A 142 -3.42 21.11 3.22
C LEU A 142 -3.95 21.25 4.66
N SER A 143 -3.89 22.45 5.24
CA SER A 143 -4.47 22.67 6.55
C SER A 143 -6.00 22.46 6.51
N GLY A 144 -6.51 21.54 7.33
CA GLY A 144 -7.92 21.11 7.32
C GLY A 144 -8.35 20.34 6.07
N ALA A 145 -7.43 19.97 5.18
CA ALA A 145 -7.75 19.30 3.92
C ALA A 145 -7.91 17.79 4.09
N ARG A 146 -8.60 17.18 3.11
CA ARG A 146 -8.64 15.72 2.95
C ARG A 146 -7.63 15.30 1.88
N VAL A 147 -6.85 14.28 2.19
CA VAL A 147 -5.88 13.66 1.28
C VAL A 147 -6.30 12.21 1.04
N MET A 148 -6.14 11.71 -0.18
CA MET A 148 -6.38 10.29 -0.50
C MET A 148 -5.11 9.66 -1.05
N GLU A 149 -4.77 8.45 -0.63
CA GLU A 149 -3.75 7.63 -1.28
C GLU A 149 -4.41 6.39 -1.90
N ILE A 150 -4.33 6.27 -3.23
CA ILE A 150 -4.89 5.17 -4.03
C ILE A 150 -3.79 4.12 -4.24
N GLY A 151 -4.06 2.87 -3.85
CA GLY A 151 -3.07 1.81 -3.83
C GLY A 151 -1.98 2.08 -2.80
N CYS A 152 -2.37 2.28 -1.54
CA CYS A 152 -1.48 2.80 -0.50
C CYS A 152 -0.42 1.81 -0.01
N GLY A 153 -0.68 0.50 -0.04
CA GLY A 153 0.25 -0.50 0.50
C GLY A 153 0.77 -0.13 1.90
N THR A 154 2.09 0.05 2.02
CA THR A 154 2.73 0.48 3.29
C THR A 154 2.36 1.89 3.78
N GLY A 155 1.79 2.75 2.93
CA GLY A 155 1.23 4.04 3.30
C GLY A 155 2.25 5.14 3.66
N LEU A 156 3.53 5.00 3.30
CA LEU A 156 4.57 5.96 3.70
C LEU A 156 4.27 7.43 3.33
N PRO A 157 3.78 7.75 2.11
CA PRO A 157 3.36 9.12 1.76
C PRO A 157 2.24 9.64 2.67
N SER A 158 1.21 8.82 2.91
CA SER A 158 0.11 9.15 3.84
C SER A 158 0.58 9.38 5.27
N LEU A 159 1.48 8.53 5.79
CA LEU A 159 2.03 8.66 7.14
C LEU A 159 2.80 9.96 7.32
N HIS A 160 3.56 10.36 6.31
CA HIS A 160 4.24 11.65 6.32
C HIS A 160 3.25 12.82 6.41
N ILE A 161 2.18 12.82 5.60
CA ILE A 161 1.11 13.83 5.70
C ILE A 161 0.48 13.84 7.10
N LEU A 162 0.14 12.67 7.64
CA LEU A 162 -0.44 12.55 8.98
C LEU A 162 0.46 13.16 10.06
N LYS A 163 1.77 12.92 9.95
CA LYS A 163 2.81 13.39 10.89
C LYS A 163 3.07 14.89 10.78
N VAL A 164 3.15 15.44 9.56
CA VAL A 164 3.58 16.84 9.35
C VAL A 164 2.44 17.85 9.32
N ILE A 165 1.21 17.42 9.06
CA ILE A 165 0.03 18.29 8.89
C ILE A 165 -1.08 17.82 9.84
N ALA A 166 -1.02 18.27 11.10
CA ALA A 166 -1.90 17.80 12.18
C ALA A 166 -3.41 17.98 11.92
N SER A 167 -3.80 18.93 11.07
CA SER A 167 -5.20 19.20 10.73
C SER A 167 -5.72 18.43 9.50
N ALA A 168 -4.85 17.75 8.75
CA ALA A 168 -5.26 17.01 7.56
C ALA A 168 -5.79 15.63 7.92
N SER A 169 -6.85 15.18 7.24
CA SER A 169 -7.34 13.80 7.30
C SER A 169 -6.91 13.04 6.06
N VAL A 170 -6.59 11.75 6.19
CA VAL A 170 -6.10 10.90 5.11
C VAL A 170 -7.01 9.68 4.91
N CYS A 171 -7.40 9.44 3.67
CA CYS A 171 -8.06 8.22 3.23
C CYS A 171 -7.04 7.32 2.53
N MET A 172 -6.74 6.16 3.08
CA MET A 172 -5.81 5.18 2.53
C MET A 172 -6.59 4.04 1.89
N GLN A 173 -6.41 3.85 0.58
CA GLN A 173 -7.14 2.86 -0.19
C GLN A 173 -6.20 1.80 -0.74
N ASP A 174 -6.53 0.53 -0.55
CA ASP A 174 -5.84 -0.60 -1.19
C ASP A 174 -6.85 -1.56 -1.82
N TYR A 175 -6.43 -2.36 -2.79
CA TYR A 175 -7.31 -3.39 -3.35
C TYR A 175 -7.60 -4.47 -2.29
N ASN A 176 -6.57 -4.84 -1.53
CA ASN A 176 -6.62 -5.95 -0.58
C ASN A 176 -6.94 -5.44 0.83
N LYS A 177 -8.04 -5.92 1.42
CA LYS A 177 -8.37 -5.66 2.83
C LYS A 177 -7.25 -6.09 3.77
N ASP A 178 -6.68 -7.26 3.52
CA ASP A 178 -5.59 -7.81 4.35
C ASP A 178 -4.34 -6.92 4.33
N VAL A 179 -4.04 -6.20 3.23
CA VAL A 179 -2.92 -5.24 3.20
C VAL A 179 -3.20 -4.09 4.17
N LEU A 180 -4.45 -3.60 4.21
CA LEU A 180 -4.84 -2.54 5.15
C LEU A 180 -4.72 -3.01 6.60
N GLU A 181 -5.26 -4.19 6.91
CA GLU A 181 -5.30 -4.73 8.28
C GLU A 181 -3.92 -5.18 8.78
N LEU A 182 -3.09 -5.78 7.91
CA LEU A 182 -1.79 -6.34 8.29
C LEU A 182 -0.64 -5.36 8.13
N VAL A 183 -0.76 -4.31 7.32
CA VAL A 183 0.36 -3.39 7.03
C VAL A 183 -0.01 -1.94 7.23
N THR A 184 -1.00 -1.42 6.51
CA THR A 184 -1.28 0.03 6.52
C THR A 184 -1.72 0.52 7.89
N ILE A 185 -2.69 -0.15 8.52
CA ILE A 185 -3.20 0.19 9.86
C ILE A 185 -2.11 0.03 10.92
N PRO A 186 -1.36 -1.09 10.99
CA PRO A 186 -0.22 -1.22 11.91
C PRO A 186 0.81 -0.11 11.75
N ASN A 187 1.13 0.32 10.52
CA ASN A 187 2.05 1.44 10.29
C ASN A 187 1.47 2.75 10.82
N VAL A 188 0.17 3.01 10.63
CA VAL A 188 -0.50 4.20 11.21
C VAL A 188 -0.39 4.17 12.73
N LEU A 189 -0.65 3.03 13.36
CA LEU A 189 -0.55 2.87 14.81
C LEU A 189 0.87 3.07 15.32
N ALA A 190 1.89 2.48 14.66
CA ALA A 190 3.29 2.65 15.06
C ALA A 190 3.78 4.11 14.96
N ASN A 191 3.15 4.93 14.12
CA ASN A 191 3.52 6.33 13.92
C ASN A 191 2.60 7.35 14.63
N ALA A 192 1.51 6.91 15.25
CA ALA A 192 0.54 7.81 15.89
C ALA A 192 0.11 7.37 17.31
N ALA A 193 0.11 6.07 17.60
CA ALA A 193 -0.39 5.48 18.84
C ALA A 193 0.73 4.91 19.72
N PHE A 194 1.60 4.13 19.10
CA PHE A 194 2.61 3.33 19.77
C PHE A 194 4.01 3.90 19.60
N VAL A 195 4.10 5.20 19.31
CA VAL A 195 5.35 5.88 18.92
C VAL A 195 6.50 5.45 19.84
N PRO A 196 7.46 4.65 19.32
CA PRO A 196 8.54 4.08 20.13
C PRO A 196 9.47 5.11 20.78
N GLU A 197 9.43 6.36 20.30
CA GLU A 197 10.22 7.49 20.81
C GLU A 197 9.80 7.94 22.22
N ASP A 198 8.63 7.53 22.70
CA ASP A 198 8.12 7.86 24.03
C ASP A 198 8.78 7.04 25.16
N GLY A 199 9.76 6.18 24.84
CA GLY A 199 10.59 5.48 25.82
C GLY A 199 9.81 4.47 26.65
N VAL A 200 8.85 3.77 26.03
CA VAL A 200 8.01 2.81 26.73
C VAL A 200 8.80 1.54 27.02
N MET A 201 8.79 1.13 28.30
CA MET A 201 9.63 0.06 28.87
C MET A 201 9.50 -1.32 28.21
N GLY A 202 8.48 -1.55 27.37
CA GLY A 202 8.27 -2.82 26.65
C GLY A 202 8.81 -2.85 25.22
N ASP A 203 9.12 -1.69 24.63
CA ASP A 203 9.59 -1.65 23.25
C ASP A 203 11.09 -1.97 23.17
N SER A 204 11.48 -2.83 22.24
CA SER A 204 12.88 -3.22 22.02
C SER A 204 13.40 -2.62 20.72
N VAL A 205 14.29 -1.64 20.81
CA VAL A 205 14.94 -1.01 19.66
C VAL A 205 16.27 -1.70 19.37
N HIS A 206 16.43 -2.16 18.14
CA HIS A 206 17.63 -2.83 17.64
C HIS A 206 18.26 -2.00 16.52
N VAL A 207 19.59 -1.95 16.48
CA VAL A 207 20.34 -1.27 15.42
C VAL A 207 21.39 -2.23 14.87
N GLU A 208 21.22 -2.65 13.63
CA GLU A 208 22.13 -3.55 12.90
C GLU A 208 22.41 -2.99 11.51
N ASP A 209 23.68 -2.94 11.11
CA ASP A 209 24.12 -2.52 9.76
C ASP A 209 23.41 -1.25 9.23
N ASP A 210 23.41 -0.17 10.04
CA ASP A 210 22.75 1.12 9.76
C ASP A 210 21.22 1.05 9.59
N THR A 211 20.62 -0.10 9.86
CA THR A 211 19.17 -0.29 9.93
C THR A 211 18.74 -0.30 11.38
N GLU A 212 17.76 0.53 11.72
CA GLU A 212 17.12 0.48 13.02
C GLU A 212 15.77 -0.21 12.88
N SER A 213 15.49 -1.13 13.78
CA SER A 213 14.20 -1.77 13.94
C SER A 213 13.69 -1.63 15.35
N CYS A 214 12.37 -1.75 15.52
CA CYS A 214 11.73 -1.73 16.81
C CYS A 214 10.68 -2.84 16.88
N GLU A 215 10.79 -3.69 17.88
CA GLU A 215 9.71 -4.57 18.31
C GLU A 215 8.84 -3.80 19.30
N ILE A 216 7.58 -3.56 18.92
CA ILE A 216 6.58 -2.93 19.77
C ILE A 216 5.80 -4.04 20.49
N ASP A 217 5.84 -4.02 21.82
CA ASP A 217 5.08 -4.95 22.66
C ASP A 217 3.63 -4.43 22.85
N ILE A 218 2.73 -4.93 22.00
CA ILE A 218 1.31 -4.53 21.98
C ILE A 218 0.60 -5.00 23.24
N ASP A 219 0.91 -6.18 23.75
CA ASP A 219 0.30 -6.69 24.99
C ASP A 219 0.73 -5.89 26.22
N PHE A 220 1.97 -5.42 26.25
CA PHE A 220 2.41 -4.46 27.25
C PHE A 220 1.65 -3.13 27.12
N ARG A 221 1.44 -2.62 25.89
CA ARG A 221 0.61 -1.41 25.69
C ARG A 221 -0.83 -1.61 26.17
N ARG A 222 -1.43 -2.77 25.89
CA ARG A 222 -2.76 -3.15 26.37
C ARG A 222 -2.82 -3.19 27.90
N THR A 223 -1.84 -3.83 28.52
CA THR A 223 -1.73 -3.95 29.97
C THR A 223 -1.54 -2.57 30.63
N GLN A 224 -0.73 -1.71 30.02
CA GLN A 224 -0.51 -0.34 30.47
C GLN A 224 -1.79 0.50 30.44
N VAL A 225 -2.59 0.40 29.37
CA VAL A 225 -3.83 1.19 29.28
C VAL A 225 -4.93 0.70 30.24
N LEU A 226 -4.94 -0.60 30.55
CA LEU A 226 -5.92 -1.18 31.46
C LEU A 226 -5.65 -0.84 32.92
N PHE A 227 -4.39 -0.93 33.33
CA PHE A 227 -4.00 -0.95 34.74
C PHE A 227 -3.19 0.27 35.19
N GLY A 228 -2.65 1.06 34.26
CA GLY A 228 -1.94 2.30 34.57
C GLY A 228 -0.76 2.09 35.52
N ALA A 229 -0.79 2.72 36.69
CA ALA A 229 0.30 2.65 37.66
C ALA A 229 0.45 1.27 38.33
N ASP A 230 -0.57 0.41 38.24
CA ASP A 230 -0.56 -0.94 38.81
C ASP A 230 0.01 -2.01 37.85
N THR A 231 0.41 -1.63 36.63
CA THR A 231 0.87 -2.58 35.59
C THR A 231 1.96 -3.53 36.08
N ASP A 232 3.06 -3.03 36.64
CA ASP A 232 4.19 -3.88 37.09
C ASP A 232 3.76 -4.86 38.20
N ARG A 233 2.89 -4.40 39.10
CA ARG A 233 2.37 -5.22 40.20
C ARG A 233 1.47 -6.34 39.67
N ILE A 234 0.58 -6.02 38.74
CA ILE A 234 -0.36 -6.98 38.16
C ILE A 234 0.38 -8.02 37.31
N ILE A 235 1.36 -7.61 36.49
CA ILE A 235 2.20 -8.55 35.74
C ILE A 235 2.92 -9.50 36.70
N GLY A 236 3.50 -8.99 37.79
CA GLY A 236 4.23 -9.81 38.78
C GLY A 236 3.36 -10.72 39.66
N GLU A 237 2.08 -10.39 39.86
CA GLU A 237 1.15 -11.17 40.68
C GLU A 237 0.37 -12.23 39.88
N ARG A 238 0.31 -12.12 38.55
CA ARG A 238 -0.48 -13.01 37.70
C ARG A 238 0.16 -14.39 37.52
N GLU A 239 -0.70 -15.41 37.45
CA GLU A 239 -0.29 -16.78 37.09
C GLU A 239 0.14 -16.88 35.62
N THR A 240 -0.51 -16.12 34.73
CA THR A 240 -0.17 -16.00 33.31
C THR A 240 0.06 -14.53 32.93
N PRO A 241 1.14 -14.22 32.19
CA PRO A 241 1.43 -12.84 31.79
C PRO A 241 0.42 -12.28 30.77
N GLU A 242 -0.24 -13.16 30.02
CA GLU A 242 -1.16 -12.81 28.93
C GLU A 242 -2.50 -12.23 29.43
N LEU A 243 -3.06 -11.31 28.64
CA LEU A 243 -4.41 -10.78 28.86
C LEU A 243 -5.46 -11.80 28.39
N THR A 244 -6.59 -11.85 29.10
CA THR A 244 -7.77 -12.56 28.58
C THR A 244 -8.31 -11.84 27.35
N SER A 245 -9.03 -12.53 26.48
CA SER A 245 -9.60 -11.92 25.26
C SER A 245 -10.51 -10.73 25.56
N GLU A 246 -11.23 -10.75 26.68
CA GLU A 246 -12.09 -9.64 27.09
C GLU A 246 -11.28 -8.44 27.59
N GLU A 247 -10.19 -8.68 28.33
CA GLU A 247 -9.27 -7.61 28.72
C GLU A 247 -8.57 -7.00 27.51
N ALA A 248 -8.10 -7.81 26.57
CA ALA A 248 -7.48 -7.32 25.33
C ALA A 248 -8.46 -6.46 24.52
N ARG A 249 -9.72 -6.89 24.38
CA ARG A 249 -10.78 -6.12 23.70
C ARG A 249 -11.06 -4.78 24.39
N GLU A 250 -11.15 -4.77 25.71
CA GLU A 250 -11.34 -3.55 26.49
C GLU A 250 -10.12 -2.61 26.39
N ALA A 251 -8.90 -3.18 26.39
CA ALA A 251 -7.67 -2.42 26.20
C ALA A 251 -7.63 -1.76 24.83
N ASP A 252 -7.96 -2.49 23.77
CA ASP A 252 -7.96 -2.00 22.39
C ASP A 252 -8.94 -0.83 22.24
N VAL A 253 -10.14 -0.90 22.84
CA VAL A 253 -11.09 0.23 22.86
C VAL A 253 -10.46 1.45 23.52
N ARG A 254 -9.84 1.31 24.70
CA ARG A 254 -9.20 2.42 25.40
C ARG A 254 -7.99 2.99 24.68
N LEU A 255 -7.21 2.15 24.00
CA LEU A 255 -6.10 2.59 23.17
C LEU A 255 -6.64 3.46 22.05
N LEU A 256 -7.61 2.94 21.28
CA LEU A 256 -8.22 3.65 20.14
C LEU A 256 -8.94 4.95 20.55
N GLU A 257 -9.55 5.02 21.74
CA GLU A 257 -10.17 6.26 22.25
C GLU A 257 -9.14 7.37 22.54
N LYS A 258 -7.91 7.01 22.90
CA LYS A 258 -6.82 7.98 23.09
C LYS A 258 -6.20 8.44 21.78
N LEU A 259 -6.57 7.82 20.66
CA LEU A 259 -6.02 8.15 19.35
C LEU A 259 -6.80 9.27 18.68
N GLU A 260 -6.28 10.49 18.78
CA GLU A 260 -6.74 11.63 17.96
C GLU A 260 -6.65 11.33 16.45
N ILE A 261 -5.82 10.35 16.05
CA ILE A 261 -5.68 9.95 14.65
C ILE A 261 -6.89 9.19 14.10
N LYS A 262 -7.76 8.63 14.95
CA LYS A 262 -8.94 7.85 14.52
C LYS A 262 -9.89 8.69 13.65
N ASP A 263 -10.10 9.94 14.01
CA ASP A 263 -10.96 10.86 13.26
C ASP A 263 -10.26 11.45 12.02
N ARG A 264 -8.96 11.18 11.87
CA ARG A 264 -8.12 11.66 10.78
C ARG A 264 -7.77 10.58 9.76
N CYS A 265 -8.12 9.32 10.00
CA CYS A 265 -7.80 8.21 9.11
C CYS A 265 -9.07 7.49 8.67
N GLU A 266 -9.11 7.17 7.38
CA GLU A 266 -10.13 6.30 6.79
C GLU A 266 -9.44 5.26 5.91
N PHE A 267 -9.91 4.02 5.94
CA PHE A 267 -9.34 2.92 5.18
C PHE A 267 -10.42 2.30 4.30
N ILE A 268 -10.13 2.14 3.01
CA ILE A 268 -11.07 1.59 2.03
C ILE A 268 -10.41 0.44 1.27
N ALA A 269 -10.98 -0.75 1.36
CA ALA A 269 -10.59 -1.90 0.56
C ALA A 269 -11.44 -1.98 -0.72
N GLY A 270 -10.87 -2.45 -1.82
CA GLY A 270 -11.61 -2.91 -2.99
C GLY A 270 -11.23 -2.27 -4.33
N ASP A 271 -12.00 -2.61 -5.37
CA ASP A 271 -11.77 -2.14 -6.74
C ASP A 271 -12.07 -0.65 -6.90
N TRP A 272 -11.23 0.06 -7.67
CA TRP A 272 -11.35 1.49 -7.90
C TRP A 272 -12.70 1.92 -8.50
N SER A 273 -13.31 1.10 -9.35
CA SER A 273 -14.62 1.42 -9.95
C SER A 273 -15.74 1.34 -8.91
N LYS A 274 -15.63 0.43 -7.93
CA LYS A 274 -16.58 0.31 -6.81
C LYS A 274 -16.42 1.46 -5.84
N ILE A 275 -15.19 1.85 -5.56
CA ILE A 275 -14.89 3.01 -4.73
C ILE A 275 -15.42 4.29 -5.40
N GLU A 276 -15.25 4.43 -6.72
CA GLU A 276 -15.84 5.53 -7.47
C GLU A 276 -17.36 5.59 -7.26
N GLN A 277 -18.06 4.47 -7.45
CA GLN A 277 -19.51 4.37 -7.26
C GLN A 277 -19.94 4.74 -5.83
N GLU A 278 -19.19 4.27 -4.83
CA GLU A 278 -19.47 4.56 -3.43
C GLU A 278 -19.26 6.05 -3.10
N MET A 279 -18.17 6.66 -3.58
CA MET A 279 -17.91 8.09 -3.40
C MET A 279 -19.04 8.95 -3.98
N ARG A 280 -19.58 8.58 -5.15
CA ARG A 280 -20.75 9.25 -5.73
C ARG A 280 -22.00 9.04 -4.90
N THR A 281 -22.26 7.81 -4.47
CA THR A 281 -23.47 7.45 -3.70
C THR A 281 -23.50 8.16 -2.35
N GLN A 282 -22.34 8.32 -1.69
CA GLN A 282 -22.21 9.05 -0.43
C GLN A 282 -22.12 10.58 -0.60
N GLY A 283 -22.10 11.10 -1.84
CA GLY A 283 -21.96 12.54 -2.11
C GLY A 283 -20.60 13.10 -1.69
N ARG A 284 -19.55 12.28 -1.76
CA ARG A 284 -18.16 12.62 -1.37
C ARG A 284 -17.25 12.91 -2.57
N GLU A 285 -17.85 13.14 -3.72
CA GLU A 285 -17.15 13.57 -4.94
C GLU A 285 -16.39 14.87 -4.68
N HIS A 286 -15.25 15.03 -5.34
CA HIS A 286 -14.45 16.25 -5.31
C HIS A 286 -14.07 16.72 -3.89
N SER A 287 -13.83 15.78 -2.98
CA SER A 287 -13.59 16.08 -1.56
C SER A 287 -12.12 16.10 -1.16
N PHE A 288 -11.20 15.66 -2.01
CA PHE A 288 -9.77 15.53 -1.68
C PHE A 288 -8.92 16.59 -2.37
N SER A 289 -8.19 17.39 -1.58
CA SER A 289 -7.32 18.45 -2.09
C SER A 289 -6.01 17.91 -2.67
N LEU A 290 -5.56 16.75 -2.19
CA LEU A 290 -4.41 16.04 -2.72
C LEU A 290 -4.77 14.56 -2.87
N VAL A 291 -4.46 14.01 -4.04
CA VAL A 291 -4.56 12.57 -4.29
C VAL A 291 -3.17 12.04 -4.61
N LEU A 292 -2.75 11.02 -3.91
CA LEU A 292 -1.46 10.37 -4.03
C LEU A 292 -1.66 8.99 -4.61
N THR A 293 -0.73 8.55 -5.45
CA THR A 293 -0.65 7.16 -5.87
C THR A 293 0.74 6.84 -6.36
N SER A 294 1.22 5.64 -6.06
CA SER A 294 2.53 5.16 -6.51
C SER A 294 2.40 3.79 -7.14
N GLU A 295 2.99 3.61 -8.34
CA GLU A 295 3.07 2.32 -9.03
C GLU A 295 1.72 1.71 -9.39
N THR A 296 0.75 2.55 -9.79
CA THR A 296 -0.62 2.14 -10.16
C THR A 296 -0.92 2.21 -11.65
N ILE A 297 0.08 2.57 -12.47
CA ILE A 297 -0.06 2.73 -13.93
C ILE A 297 0.72 1.68 -14.73
N TYR A 298 1.05 0.54 -14.12
CA TYR A 298 1.78 -0.56 -14.77
C TYR A 298 0.95 -1.31 -15.81
N ASP A 299 -0.38 -1.15 -15.79
CA ASP A 299 -1.29 -1.83 -16.70
C ASP A 299 -2.30 -0.87 -17.35
N VAL A 300 -2.33 -0.85 -18.69
CA VAL A 300 -3.18 0.04 -19.49
C VAL A 300 -4.67 -0.24 -19.30
N ASP A 301 -5.06 -1.47 -18.96
CA ASP A 301 -6.46 -1.82 -18.72
C ASP A 301 -7.00 -1.13 -17.46
N SER A 302 -6.12 -0.79 -16.53
CA SER A 302 -6.45 -0.11 -15.28
C SER A 302 -6.53 1.42 -15.43
N TYR A 303 -6.09 1.99 -16.56
CA TYR A 303 -6.04 3.45 -16.74
C TYR A 303 -7.41 4.11 -16.66
N ALA A 304 -8.43 3.48 -17.23
CA ALA A 304 -9.79 4.03 -17.17
C ALA A 304 -10.30 4.09 -15.74
N ARG A 305 -10.18 2.99 -14.98
CA ARG A 305 -10.60 2.91 -13.58
C ARG A 305 -9.87 3.92 -12.70
N LEU A 306 -8.55 4.01 -12.83
CA LEU A 306 -7.75 4.98 -12.07
C LEU A 306 -8.11 6.42 -12.44
N HIS A 307 -8.17 6.74 -13.73
CA HIS A 307 -8.48 8.10 -14.20
C HIS A 307 -9.88 8.53 -13.75
N ASP A 308 -10.87 7.65 -13.83
CA ASP A 308 -12.25 7.97 -13.49
C ASP A 308 -12.40 8.14 -11.97
N LEU A 309 -11.71 7.31 -11.16
CA LEU A 309 -11.60 7.52 -9.72
C LEU A 309 -10.92 8.86 -9.39
N LEU A 310 -9.78 9.19 -10.01
CA LEU A 310 -9.09 10.48 -9.82
C LEU A 310 -10.03 11.66 -10.13
N SER A 311 -10.80 11.57 -11.22
CA SER A 311 -11.79 12.60 -11.59
C SER A 311 -12.96 12.69 -10.62
N CYS A 312 -13.37 11.58 -10.02
CA CYS A 312 -14.43 11.52 -9.03
C CYS A 312 -14.01 12.16 -7.71
N VAL A 313 -12.79 11.88 -7.23
CA VAL A 313 -12.38 12.22 -5.85
C VAL A 313 -11.62 13.55 -5.75
N LEU A 314 -10.88 13.96 -6.78
CA LEU A 314 -10.06 15.18 -6.73
C LEU A 314 -10.94 16.43 -6.65
N ALA A 315 -10.68 17.28 -5.66
CA ALA A 315 -11.37 18.53 -5.46
C ALA A 315 -11.22 19.46 -6.68
N LYS A 316 -12.28 20.16 -7.03
CA LYS A 316 -12.25 21.19 -8.07
C LYS A 316 -11.53 22.43 -7.55
N PRO A 317 -10.81 23.19 -8.40
CA PRO A 317 -10.22 24.45 -7.98
C PRO A 317 -11.36 25.40 -7.57
N ASP A 318 -11.26 25.96 -6.37
CA ASP A 318 -12.23 26.95 -5.93
C ASP A 318 -11.92 28.30 -6.60
N THR A 319 -12.85 28.78 -7.42
CA THR A 319 -12.73 30.07 -8.11
C THR A 319 -13.00 31.26 -7.20
N GLN A 320 -13.54 31.04 -6.00
CA GLN A 320 -13.94 32.06 -5.04
C GLN A 320 -13.05 32.10 -3.78
N SER A 321 -12.34 31.00 -3.48
CA SER A 321 -11.41 30.95 -2.35
C SER A 321 -10.09 31.64 -2.69
N SER A 322 -9.57 32.38 -1.71
CA SER A 322 -8.22 32.95 -1.74
C SER A 322 -7.13 31.92 -1.42
N SER A 323 -7.48 30.63 -1.29
CA SER A 323 -6.50 29.56 -1.11
C SER A 323 -5.58 29.51 -2.32
N ALA A 324 -4.29 29.73 -2.09
CA ALA A 324 -3.26 29.64 -3.12
C ALA A 324 -2.99 28.19 -3.55
N TYR A 325 -3.46 27.20 -2.79
CA TYR A 325 -3.21 25.80 -3.07
C TYR A 325 -4.18 25.26 -4.11
N VAL A 326 -3.62 24.76 -5.21
CA VAL A 326 -4.39 24.17 -6.30
C VAL A 326 -4.52 22.67 -6.05
N PRO A 327 -5.75 22.12 -5.97
CA PRO A 327 -5.93 20.69 -5.83
C PRO A 327 -5.26 19.91 -6.96
N MET A 328 -4.56 18.83 -6.60
CA MET A 328 -3.75 18.06 -7.54
C MET A 328 -3.74 16.57 -7.22
N ALA A 329 -3.48 15.76 -8.24
CA ALA A 329 -3.08 14.37 -8.05
C ALA A 329 -1.60 14.18 -8.41
N LEU A 330 -0.87 13.43 -7.59
CA LEU A 330 0.52 13.05 -7.80
C LEU A 330 0.59 11.54 -8.07
N VAL A 331 1.10 11.19 -9.24
CA VAL A 331 1.27 9.80 -9.71
C VAL A 331 2.76 9.52 -9.83
N ALA A 332 3.33 8.78 -8.88
CA ALA A 332 4.71 8.34 -8.95
C ALA A 332 4.81 6.97 -9.64
N ALA A 333 5.64 6.84 -10.68
CA ALA A 333 5.68 5.64 -11.49
C ALA A 333 7.03 5.41 -12.15
N LYS A 334 7.30 4.15 -12.52
CA LYS A 334 8.41 3.83 -13.42
C LYS A 334 8.10 4.37 -14.80
N SER A 335 9.09 4.97 -15.46
CA SER A 335 8.94 5.47 -16.84
C SER A 335 8.50 4.34 -17.79
N ILE A 336 9.03 3.13 -17.59
CA ILE A 336 8.70 1.92 -18.35
C ILE A 336 8.61 0.72 -17.39
N TYR A 337 7.58 -0.11 -17.59
CA TYR A 337 7.42 -1.38 -16.90
C TYR A 337 7.75 -2.54 -17.85
N PHE A 338 8.92 -3.17 -17.69
CA PHE A 338 9.30 -4.29 -18.56
C PHE A 338 8.38 -5.48 -18.35
N GLY A 339 7.82 -6.01 -19.44
CA GLY A 339 6.89 -7.15 -19.41
C GLY A 339 5.45 -6.79 -19.09
N LEU A 340 5.15 -5.51 -18.81
CA LEU A 340 3.79 -5.02 -18.57
C LEU A 340 3.38 -4.04 -19.68
N SER A 341 2.09 -3.73 -19.74
CA SER A 341 1.51 -2.92 -20.81
C SER A 341 1.66 -1.40 -20.56
N GLY A 342 1.78 -1.00 -19.29
CA GLY A 342 1.77 0.39 -18.86
C GLY A 342 3.14 1.09 -18.88
N SER A 343 3.11 2.42 -18.92
CA SER A 343 4.27 3.31 -18.87
C SER A 343 3.83 4.73 -18.55
N VAL A 344 4.76 5.60 -18.15
CA VAL A 344 4.48 7.04 -18.00
C VAL A 344 3.98 7.64 -19.32
N LEU A 345 4.62 7.30 -20.45
CA LEU A 345 4.27 7.83 -21.76
C LEU A 345 2.84 7.45 -22.18
N SER A 346 2.48 6.17 -22.06
CA SER A 346 1.13 5.70 -22.42
C SER A 346 0.05 6.28 -21.50
N PHE A 347 0.34 6.46 -20.21
CA PHE A 347 -0.57 7.09 -19.28
C PHE A 347 -0.77 8.59 -19.58
N GLN A 348 0.31 9.34 -19.88
CA GLN A 348 0.19 10.73 -20.31
C GLN A 348 -0.67 10.88 -21.57
N GLN A 349 -0.44 10.03 -22.57
CA GLN A 349 -1.28 10.02 -23.79
C GLN A 349 -2.73 9.69 -23.49
N TYR A 350 -3.00 8.77 -22.55
CA TYR A 350 -4.35 8.45 -22.12
C TYR A 350 -5.04 9.67 -21.49
N VAL A 351 -4.40 10.32 -20.51
CA VAL A 351 -4.92 11.49 -19.80
C VAL A 351 -5.18 12.65 -20.77
N GLN A 352 -4.22 12.94 -21.67
CA GLN A 352 -4.37 13.98 -22.70
C GLN A 352 -5.55 13.71 -23.64
N ARG A 353 -5.79 12.45 -24.04
CA ARG A 353 -6.95 12.08 -24.87
C ARG A 353 -8.28 12.22 -24.15
N ARG A 354 -8.32 11.95 -22.83
CA ARG A 354 -9.53 12.16 -22.02
C ARG A 354 -9.87 13.64 -21.86
N GLY A 355 -8.85 14.50 -21.83
CA GLY A 355 -9.01 15.96 -21.81
C GLY A 355 -9.51 16.53 -20.48
N VAL A 356 -9.68 15.70 -19.45
CA VAL A 356 -10.20 16.10 -18.13
C VAL A 356 -9.14 16.79 -17.27
N PHE A 357 -7.90 16.33 -17.38
CA PHE A 357 -6.76 16.83 -16.61
C PHE A 357 -5.65 17.33 -17.54
N ASP A 358 -4.98 18.39 -17.10
CA ASP A 358 -3.63 18.71 -17.54
C ASP A 358 -2.65 17.80 -16.79
N ILE A 359 -1.63 17.28 -17.49
CA ILE A 359 -0.62 16.38 -16.91
C ILE A 359 0.79 16.84 -17.24
N ALA A 360 1.67 16.87 -16.23
CA ALA A 360 3.07 17.26 -16.38
C ALA A 360 3.99 16.37 -15.52
N SER A 361 5.15 16.01 -16.06
CA SER A 361 6.23 15.41 -15.25
C SER A 361 6.92 16.51 -14.46
N ILE A 362 6.93 16.39 -13.14
CA ILE A 362 7.44 17.41 -12.20
C ILE A 362 8.69 16.96 -11.45
N TRP A 363 9.01 15.67 -11.52
CA TRP A 363 10.22 15.09 -10.93
C TRP A 363 10.63 13.87 -11.76
N GLN A 364 11.94 13.65 -11.89
CA GLN A 364 12.51 12.47 -12.54
C GLN A 364 13.70 11.95 -11.74
N SER A 365 13.84 10.63 -11.63
CA SER A 365 14.96 9.99 -10.96
C SER A 365 16.26 10.16 -11.75
N SER A 366 17.38 10.26 -11.04
CA SER A 366 18.72 10.32 -11.64
C SER A 366 19.32 8.93 -11.96
N GLY A 367 18.56 7.86 -11.71
CA GLY A 367 19.02 6.47 -11.81
C GLY A 367 18.98 5.89 -13.23
N SER A 368 19.49 4.67 -13.39
CA SER A 368 19.47 3.94 -14.67
C SER A 368 18.08 3.46 -15.07
N MET A 369 17.19 3.25 -14.10
CA MET A 369 15.77 3.01 -14.32
C MET A 369 15.03 4.33 -14.12
N GLY A 370 14.47 4.86 -15.21
CA GLY A 370 13.69 6.09 -15.18
C GLY A 370 12.45 5.90 -14.30
N ARG A 371 12.27 6.81 -13.33
CA ARG A 371 11.07 6.94 -12.52
C ARG A 371 10.68 8.40 -12.51
N GLU A 372 9.39 8.68 -12.46
CA GLU A 372 8.86 10.04 -12.60
C GLU A 372 7.71 10.27 -11.63
N ILE A 373 7.51 11.53 -11.24
CA ILE A 373 6.28 11.96 -10.57
C ILE A 373 5.53 12.87 -11.53
N LEU A 374 4.31 12.46 -11.84
CA LEU A 374 3.39 13.20 -12.68
C LEU A 374 2.41 13.96 -11.81
N ARG A 375 2.22 15.24 -12.14
CA ARG A 375 1.18 16.09 -11.56
C ARG A 375 0.00 16.16 -12.51
N LEU A 376 -1.19 15.87 -12.01
CA LEU A 376 -2.46 16.09 -12.69
C LEU A 376 -3.24 17.20 -11.98
N THR A 377 -3.75 18.15 -12.76
CA THR A 377 -4.64 19.24 -12.32
C THR A 377 -5.81 19.36 -13.28
N TRP A 378 -6.96 19.87 -12.81
CA TRP A 378 -8.13 20.08 -13.69
C TRP A 378 -7.78 20.95 -14.90
N ASN A 379 -8.17 20.51 -16.10
CA ASN A 379 -7.99 21.31 -17.30
C ASN A 379 -8.88 22.55 -17.21
N VAL A 380 -8.27 23.74 -17.34
CA VAL A 380 -8.95 25.04 -17.24
C VAL A 380 -9.96 25.26 -18.38
N SER A 381 -9.91 24.42 -19.42
CA SER A 381 -10.78 24.49 -20.61
C SER A 381 -12.08 23.68 -20.47
N CYS A 382 -12.32 23.00 -19.35
CA CYS A 382 -13.44 22.08 -19.13
C CYS A 382 -14.52 22.60 -18.17
#